data_AF-A0A3N7CAK3-F1
#
_entry.id   AF-A0A3N7CAK3-F1
#
_cell.length_a   1.000
_cell.length_b   1.000
_cell.length_c   1.000
_cell.angle_alpha   90.00
_cell.angle_beta   90.00
_cell.angle_gamma   90.00
#
_symmetry.space_group_name_H-M   'P 1'
#
loop_
_entity.id
_entity.type
_entity.pdbx_description
1 polymer ?
#
loop_
_entity_poly.entity_id
_entity_poly.type
_entity_poly.pdbx_seq_one_letter_code
_entity_poly.pdbx_strand_id
1 'polypeptide(L)'
;MKFLPRVISRLLQTLAAGAALSFTLAAPAQAQAAWSSLSLSFLQPTGTVGANDSIDVYLRLVNTDATQSFVVDNSLPLGGMNAADLPLEGFAGNDANGQPIYMPFANYSSFYLSVGFGCSGNFTAVGGCLAGPPYTFSFADNPFGQPYSLAAGAHQDYLFGTFKPTAGPVAAGDYFFYRSVLWLNVYGESADGTSLSSVVFPATTCNGDSPAACQGQSYFMRTVTAVPEPASYALFLAGLGLFGLLQRRRRA
;
A
#
# COMPACT_ATOMS: atom_id res chain seq x y z
N MET A 1 35.68 62.70 74.62
CA MET A 1 36.07 61.66 73.64
C MET A 1 34.99 60.59 73.69
N LYS A 2 34.29 60.14 72.65
CA LYS A 2 34.40 60.21 71.20
C LYS A 2 33.04 59.69 70.64
N PHE A 3 32.49 60.35 69.62
CA PHE A 3 31.60 59.87 68.53
C PHE A 3 30.19 59.28 68.79
N LEU A 4 29.17 60.02 68.31
CA LEU A 4 27.94 59.54 67.60
C LEU A 4 28.30 58.99 66.19
N PRO A 5 27.36 58.52 65.32
CA PRO A 5 26.16 57.67 65.47
C PRO A 5 26.10 56.57 64.37
N ARG A 6 25.07 55.68 64.34
CA ARG A 6 24.45 55.22 63.07
C ARG A 6 23.11 54.50 63.26
N VAL A 7 22.10 55.07 62.61
CA VAL A 7 20.79 54.52 62.22
C VAL A 7 20.98 53.46 61.12
N ILE A 8 20.08 52.45 61.02
CA ILE A 8 19.57 51.73 59.81
C ILE A 8 18.71 50.54 60.34
N SER A 9 17.38 50.66 60.42
CA SER A 9 16.38 50.30 59.39
C SER A 9 16.54 48.88 58.79
N ARG A 10 15.74 47.91 59.25
CA ARG A 10 15.38 46.68 58.51
C ARG A 10 13.93 46.33 58.86
N LEU A 11 12.98 46.85 58.07
CA LEU A 11 12.33 46.20 56.92
C LEU A 11 11.58 44.91 57.26
N LEU A 12 10.25 45.04 57.24
CA LEU A 12 9.24 44.00 57.14
C LEU A 12 9.60 42.99 56.05
N GLN A 13 9.59 41.70 56.39
CA GLN A 13 9.53 40.61 55.43
C GLN A 13 8.06 40.25 55.19
N THR A 14 7.46 40.87 54.18
CA THR A 14 6.16 40.46 53.63
C THR A 14 6.30 39.20 52.79
N LEU A 15 5.46 38.21 53.08
CA LEU A 15 5.22 37.03 52.27
C LEU A 15 4.89 37.40 50.82
N ALA A 16 5.50 36.69 49.87
CA ALA A 16 4.97 36.55 48.52
C ALA A 16 5.08 35.08 48.11
N ALA A 17 4.01 34.32 48.38
CA ALA A 17 3.81 32.99 47.81
C ALA A 17 3.45 33.17 46.33
N GLY A 18 4.45 33.04 45.46
CA GLY A 18 4.24 33.02 44.00
C GLY A 18 3.64 31.69 43.58
N ALA A 19 2.33 31.66 43.33
CA ALA A 19 1.70 30.56 42.62
C ALA A 19 2.15 30.59 41.15
N ALA A 20 3.10 29.73 40.79
CA ALA A 20 3.47 29.50 39.40
C ALA A 20 2.32 28.76 38.70
N LEU A 21 1.53 29.47 37.91
CA LEU A 21 0.61 28.87 36.94
C LEU A 21 1.43 28.21 35.83
N SER A 22 1.66 26.91 35.97
CA SER A 22 2.19 26.07 34.91
C SER A 22 1.13 25.94 33.80
N PHE A 23 1.19 26.79 32.78
CA PHE A 23 0.49 26.55 31.53
C PHE A 23 1.14 25.36 30.84
N THR A 24 0.55 24.18 30.97
CA THR A 24 0.84 23.07 30.07
C THR A 24 0.37 23.49 28.67
N LEU A 25 1.30 23.95 27.85
CA LEU A 25 1.10 24.09 26.41
C LEU A 25 0.77 22.69 25.86
N ALA A 26 -0.52 22.38 25.73
CA ALA A 26 -0.94 21.26 24.92
C ALA A 26 -0.45 21.55 23.50
N ALA A 27 0.52 20.77 23.03
CA ALA A 27 0.95 20.84 21.64
C ALA A 27 -0.31 20.70 20.76
N PRO A 28 -0.49 21.54 19.73
CA PRO A 28 -1.61 21.39 18.82
C PRO A 28 -1.54 19.98 18.25
N ALA A 29 -2.54 19.15 18.56
CA ALA A 29 -2.72 17.88 17.88
C ALA A 29 -2.81 18.21 16.38
N GLN A 30 -1.86 17.73 15.59
CA GLN A 30 -1.92 17.90 14.15
C GLN A 30 -3.18 17.18 13.66
N ALA A 31 -4.10 17.95 13.07
CA ALA A 31 -5.32 17.43 12.50
C ALA A 31 -4.96 16.66 11.22
N GLN A 32 -5.16 15.35 11.24
CA GLN A 32 -4.76 14.40 10.20
C GLN A 32 -6.00 13.62 9.75
N ALA A 33 -6.17 13.51 8.43
CA ALA A 33 -7.24 12.75 7.83
C ALA A 33 -7.28 11.32 8.39
N ALA A 34 -8.45 10.89 8.86
CA ALA A 34 -8.64 9.53 9.35
C ALA A 34 -8.39 8.52 8.23
N TRP A 35 -7.88 7.33 8.54
CA TRP A 35 -7.64 6.31 7.49
C TRP A 35 -8.92 5.93 6.74
N SER A 36 -10.07 6.00 7.40
CA SER A 36 -11.38 5.76 6.78
C SER A 36 -11.75 6.77 5.69
N SER A 37 -11.08 7.92 5.61
CA SER A 37 -11.25 8.87 4.51
C SER A 37 -10.38 8.53 3.29
N LEU A 38 -9.45 7.58 3.40
CA LEU A 38 -8.64 7.14 2.28
C LEU A 38 -9.40 6.10 1.45
N SER A 39 -9.34 6.27 0.14
CA SER A 39 -9.92 5.34 -0.83
C SER A 39 -8.88 4.93 -1.86
N LEU A 40 -8.83 3.65 -2.19
CA LEU A 40 -7.94 3.09 -3.20
C LEU A 40 -8.77 2.41 -4.29
N SER A 41 -8.50 2.71 -5.55
CA SER A 41 -9.26 2.17 -6.69
C SER A 41 -8.39 1.95 -7.93
N PHE A 42 -8.78 1.02 -8.80
CA PHE A 42 -8.17 0.84 -10.10
C PHE A 42 -8.65 1.93 -11.08
N LEU A 43 -7.72 2.57 -11.81
CA LEU A 43 -8.10 3.52 -12.86
C LEU A 43 -8.79 2.84 -14.05
N GLN A 44 -8.31 1.63 -14.36
CA GLN A 44 -8.85 0.79 -15.44
C GLN A 44 -9.11 -0.61 -14.90
N PRO A 45 -10.22 -0.81 -14.19
CA PRO A 45 -10.52 -2.08 -13.55
C PRO A 45 -10.73 -3.20 -14.56
N THR A 46 -11.34 -2.92 -15.72
CA THR A 46 -11.59 -3.91 -16.78
C THR A 46 -10.96 -3.48 -18.10
N GLY A 47 -10.63 -4.44 -18.96
CA GLY A 47 -10.14 -4.15 -20.31
C GLY A 47 -9.86 -5.41 -21.11
N THR A 48 -9.50 -5.23 -22.38
CA THR A 48 -9.12 -6.31 -23.30
C THR A 48 -7.67 -6.15 -23.71
N VAL A 49 -6.91 -7.24 -23.79
CA VAL A 49 -5.50 -7.25 -24.17
C VAL A 49 -5.18 -8.41 -25.10
N GLY A 50 -4.13 -8.27 -25.89
CA GLY A 50 -3.57 -9.33 -26.71
C GLY A 50 -2.84 -10.37 -25.86
N ALA A 51 -2.71 -11.58 -26.41
CA ALA A 51 -2.06 -12.71 -25.74
C ALA A 51 -0.58 -12.48 -25.37
N ASN A 52 0.10 -11.53 -26.02
CA ASN A 52 1.51 -11.21 -25.76
C ASN A 52 1.70 -9.88 -25.00
N ASP A 53 0.60 -9.20 -24.65
CA ASP A 53 0.68 -7.86 -24.10
C ASP A 53 1.11 -7.91 -22.64
N SER A 54 1.95 -6.94 -22.26
CA SER A 54 2.15 -6.62 -20.86
C SER A 54 0.98 -5.76 -20.37
N ILE A 55 0.56 -5.97 -19.13
CA ILE A 55 -0.60 -5.33 -18.55
C ILE A 55 -0.15 -4.46 -17.39
N ASP A 56 -0.19 -3.16 -17.59
CA ASP A 56 0.05 -2.20 -16.51
C ASP A 56 -1.20 -2.05 -15.63
N VAL A 57 -0.97 -2.02 -14.33
CA VAL A 57 -1.99 -1.80 -13.32
C VAL A 57 -1.79 -0.41 -12.74
N TYR A 58 -2.75 0.48 -12.97
CA TYR A 58 -2.74 1.82 -12.38
C TYR A 58 -3.77 1.91 -11.26
N LEU A 59 -3.34 2.51 -10.15
CA LEU A 59 -4.18 2.78 -8.98
C LEU A 59 -4.32 4.28 -8.75
N ARG A 60 -5.42 4.65 -8.10
CA ARG A 60 -5.69 5.97 -7.58
C ARG A 60 -5.91 5.88 -6.08
N LEU A 61 -5.07 6.58 -5.32
CA LEU A 61 -5.28 6.87 -3.90
C LEU A 61 -5.98 8.23 -3.79
N VAL A 62 -7.08 8.30 -3.04
CA VAL A 62 -7.85 9.52 -2.80
C VAL A 62 -7.92 9.77 -1.30
N ASN A 63 -7.68 11.01 -0.88
CA ASN A 63 -8.08 11.50 0.42
C ASN A 63 -9.46 12.17 0.28
N THR A 64 -10.51 11.53 0.79
CA THR A 64 -11.87 12.06 0.73
C THR A 64 -12.19 13.03 1.85
N ASP A 65 -11.28 13.23 2.81
CA ASP A 65 -11.41 14.29 3.81
C ASP A 65 -11.23 15.65 3.12
N ALA A 66 -12.21 16.53 3.29
CA ALA A 66 -12.21 17.86 2.66
C ALA A 66 -11.43 18.91 3.46
N THR A 67 -10.94 18.57 4.65
CA THR A 67 -10.38 19.52 5.62
C THR A 67 -8.97 19.19 6.07
N GLN A 68 -8.61 17.91 6.11
CA GLN A 68 -7.35 17.44 6.66
C GLN A 68 -6.53 16.73 5.58
N SER A 69 -5.22 16.96 5.59
CA SER A 69 -4.28 16.20 4.78
C SER A 69 -4.02 14.84 5.41
N PHE A 70 -3.64 13.87 4.58
CA PHE A 70 -3.04 12.62 5.03
C PHE A 70 -1.51 12.72 4.89
N VAL A 71 -0.82 12.85 6.01
CA VAL A 71 0.63 12.96 6.14
C VAL A 71 1.23 11.68 6.74
N VAL A 72 2.37 11.25 6.22
CA VAL A 72 3.28 10.28 6.87
C VAL A 72 4.68 10.88 6.84
N ASP A 73 5.15 11.33 7.99
CA ASP A 73 6.44 12.01 8.16
C ASP A 73 7.08 11.61 9.48
N ASN A 74 8.15 10.83 9.41
CA ASN A 74 8.89 10.35 10.59
C ASN A 74 9.55 11.44 11.44
N SER A 75 9.58 12.70 10.98
CA SER A 75 10.02 13.83 11.80
C SER A 75 8.94 14.37 12.74
N LEU A 76 7.68 13.98 12.52
CA LEU A 76 6.54 14.38 13.35
C LEU A 76 6.26 13.34 14.44
N PRO A 77 5.66 13.74 15.57
CA PRO A 77 5.14 12.80 16.56
C PRO A 77 4.23 11.77 15.91
N LEU A 78 4.47 10.48 16.17
CA LEU A 78 3.71 9.36 15.61
C LEU A 78 3.63 9.38 14.07
N GLY A 79 4.62 9.94 13.38
CA GLY A 79 4.62 10.01 11.93
C GLY A 79 3.57 10.97 11.36
N GLY A 80 2.96 11.83 12.20
CA GLY A 80 1.81 12.66 11.84
C GLY A 80 0.45 11.94 11.94
N MET A 81 0.40 10.71 12.45
CA MET A 81 -0.84 9.93 12.56
C MET A 81 -1.56 10.09 13.89
N ASN A 82 -2.87 9.82 13.89
CA ASN A 82 -3.63 9.73 15.12
C ASN A 82 -3.24 8.47 15.90
N ALA A 83 -2.97 8.61 17.19
CA ALA A 83 -2.61 7.48 18.06
C ALA A 83 -3.68 6.37 18.08
N ALA A 84 -4.95 6.73 17.88
CA ALA A 84 -6.07 5.78 17.85
C ALA A 84 -6.10 4.90 16.58
N ASP A 85 -5.47 5.36 15.49
CA ASP A 85 -5.39 4.58 14.25
C ASP A 85 -4.23 3.58 14.32
N LEU A 86 -3.21 3.85 15.15
CA LEU A 86 -2.01 3.00 15.24
C LEU A 86 -2.27 1.67 15.96
N PRO A 87 -1.61 0.58 15.52
CA PRO A 87 -1.76 -0.72 16.15
C PRO A 87 -1.13 -0.72 17.56
N LEU A 88 -1.85 -1.22 18.55
CA LEU A 88 -1.36 -1.27 19.94
C LEU A 88 -0.27 -2.31 20.16
N GLU A 89 -0.21 -3.33 19.29
CA GLU A 89 0.73 -4.44 19.37
C GLU A 89 1.47 -4.65 18.04
N GLY A 90 2.69 -5.17 18.14
CA GLY A 90 3.52 -5.52 17.00
C GLY A 90 4.15 -6.89 17.18
N PHE A 91 4.54 -7.49 16.05
CA PHE A 91 5.27 -8.73 15.97
C PHE A 91 6.69 -8.55 16.53
N ALA A 92 7.02 -9.38 17.52
CA ALA A 92 8.30 -9.39 18.23
C ALA A 92 9.24 -10.53 17.79
N GLY A 93 8.76 -11.43 16.92
CA GLY A 93 9.46 -12.65 16.53
C GLY A 93 8.59 -13.89 16.71
N ASN A 94 9.20 -15.06 16.57
CA ASN A 94 8.54 -16.34 16.82
C ASN A 94 9.08 -16.98 18.10
N ASP A 95 8.23 -17.73 18.80
CA ASP A 95 8.64 -18.56 19.93
C ASP A 95 9.47 -19.79 19.49
N ALA A 96 9.88 -20.61 20.45
CA ALA A 96 10.65 -21.83 20.18
C ALA A 96 9.92 -22.86 19.30
N ASN A 97 8.60 -22.75 19.18
CA ASN A 97 7.75 -23.61 18.35
C ASN A 97 7.40 -22.95 17.00
N GLY A 98 7.95 -21.78 16.70
CA GLY A 98 7.67 -21.03 15.49
C GLY A 98 6.33 -20.27 15.51
N GLN A 99 5.67 -20.15 16.67
CA GLN A 99 4.44 -19.37 16.79
C GLN A 99 4.75 -17.87 16.93
N PRO A 100 3.98 -16.99 16.27
CA PRO A 100 4.24 -15.56 16.33
C PRO A 100 3.96 -15.01 17.73
N ILE A 101 4.89 -14.16 18.21
CA ILE A 101 4.77 -13.44 19.46
C ILE A 101 4.42 -11.99 19.13
N TYR A 102 3.37 -11.48 19.78
CA TYR A 102 2.96 -10.08 19.72
C TYR A 102 3.15 -9.43 21.08
N MET A 103 3.62 -8.19 21.08
CA MET A 103 3.85 -7.40 22.29
C MET A 103 3.32 -5.98 22.11
N PRO A 104 2.91 -5.30 23.19
CA PRO A 104 2.46 -3.92 23.10
C PRO A 104 3.60 -2.97 22.73
N PHE A 105 3.31 -2.00 21.87
CA PHE A 105 4.21 -0.89 21.61
C PHE A 105 4.28 0.01 22.85
N ALA A 106 5.49 0.25 23.35
CA ALA A 106 5.76 1.31 24.31
C ALA A 106 6.12 2.63 23.60
N ASN A 107 6.76 2.53 22.44
CA ASN A 107 7.06 3.66 21.57
C ASN A 107 7.01 3.25 20.09
N TYR A 108 6.74 4.23 19.23
CA TYR A 108 6.84 4.07 17.78
C TYR A 108 8.09 4.80 17.29
N SER A 109 8.83 4.18 16.37
CA SER A 109 10.11 4.69 15.87
C SER A 109 10.04 5.16 14.42
N SER A 110 9.29 4.47 13.56
CA SER A 110 9.22 4.81 12.14
C SER A 110 8.01 4.22 11.43
N PHE A 111 7.66 4.86 10.32
CA PHE A 111 6.47 4.61 9.52
C PHE A 111 6.84 4.68 8.04
N TYR A 112 6.43 3.67 7.28
CA TYR A 112 6.72 3.59 5.85
C TYR A 112 5.51 3.14 5.05
N LEU A 113 5.07 4.00 4.14
CA LEU A 113 4.08 3.65 3.14
C LEU A 113 4.73 2.83 2.02
N SER A 114 4.02 1.80 1.62
CA SER A 114 4.33 0.98 0.46
C SER A 114 3.01 0.52 -0.17
N VAL A 115 3.15 -0.26 -1.22
CA VAL A 115 2.04 -0.90 -1.91
C VAL A 115 2.15 -2.42 -1.74
N GLY A 116 1.02 -3.10 -1.75
CA GLY A 116 1.01 -4.55 -1.76
C GLY A 116 -0.27 -5.10 -2.35
N PHE A 117 -0.35 -6.42 -2.46
CA PHE A 117 -1.57 -7.09 -2.85
C PHE A 117 -1.71 -8.49 -2.25
N GLY A 118 -2.95 -8.96 -2.17
CA GLY A 118 -3.25 -10.32 -1.73
C GLY A 118 -2.96 -11.36 -2.80
N CYS A 119 -2.38 -12.50 -2.42
CA CYS A 119 -1.99 -13.57 -3.35
C CYS A 119 -3.19 -14.36 -3.84
N SER A 120 -3.98 -13.74 -4.71
CA SER A 120 -5.24 -14.25 -5.19
C SER A 120 -5.45 -13.90 -6.66
N GLY A 121 -6.39 -14.57 -7.30
CA GLY A 121 -6.63 -14.42 -8.72
C GLY A 121 -6.14 -15.59 -9.56
N ASN A 122 -6.04 -15.37 -10.86
CA ASN A 122 -5.52 -16.35 -11.83
C ASN A 122 -4.48 -15.75 -12.79
N PHE A 123 -3.97 -14.54 -12.50
CA PHE A 123 -2.84 -13.95 -13.24
C PHE A 123 -1.51 -14.67 -12.99
N THR A 124 -1.32 -15.20 -11.79
CA THR A 124 -0.10 -15.90 -11.35
C THR A 124 -0.38 -17.37 -11.05
N ALA A 125 0.67 -18.14 -10.79
CA ALA A 125 0.53 -19.56 -10.46
C ALA A 125 -0.33 -19.74 -9.20
N VAL A 126 -1.09 -20.84 -9.13
CA VAL A 126 -1.86 -21.18 -7.92
C VAL A 126 -0.91 -21.32 -6.74
N GLY A 127 -1.18 -20.58 -5.65
CA GLY A 127 -0.30 -20.51 -4.48
C GLY A 127 0.94 -19.61 -4.66
N GLY A 128 1.12 -19.00 -5.83
CA GLY A 128 2.14 -18.01 -6.13
C GLY A 128 1.58 -16.58 -6.16
N CYS A 129 2.28 -15.65 -5.52
CA CYS A 129 1.87 -14.25 -5.47
C CYS A 129 2.36 -13.44 -6.68
N LEU A 130 3.58 -13.69 -7.14
CA LEU A 130 4.26 -12.86 -8.14
C LEU A 130 4.68 -13.63 -9.39
N ALA A 131 4.93 -14.92 -9.26
CA ALA A 131 5.42 -15.74 -10.36
C ALA A 131 4.28 -16.42 -11.10
N GLY A 132 4.35 -16.42 -12.43
CA GLY A 132 3.43 -17.18 -13.27
C GLY A 132 3.71 -18.69 -13.26
N PRO A 133 2.98 -19.44 -14.11
CA PRO A 133 2.14 -18.98 -15.22
C PRO A 133 0.75 -18.43 -14.81
N PRO A 134 0.06 -17.67 -15.69
CA PRO A 134 0.52 -17.25 -17.02
C PRO A 134 1.30 -15.94 -17.05
N TYR A 135 1.19 -15.08 -16.03
CA TYR A 135 1.95 -13.84 -15.93
C TYR A 135 2.87 -13.85 -14.71
N THR A 136 4.01 -13.18 -14.86
CA THR A 136 4.83 -12.74 -13.73
C THR A 136 4.50 -11.28 -13.44
N PHE A 137 4.24 -10.95 -12.18
CA PHE A 137 4.04 -9.59 -11.72
C PHE A 137 5.34 -8.96 -11.25
N SER A 138 5.53 -7.69 -11.54
CA SER A 138 6.61 -6.88 -10.99
C SER A 138 6.03 -5.56 -10.50
N PHE A 139 6.31 -5.21 -9.24
CA PHE A 139 5.99 -3.90 -8.71
C PHE A 139 6.77 -2.82 -9.47
N ALA A 140 6.14 -1.67 -9.64
CA ALA A 140 6.87 -0.45 -9.99
C ALA A 140 7.61 0.09 -8.77
N ASP A 141 8.39 1.16 -8.96
CA ASP A 141 9.00 1.87 -7.85
C ASP A 141 7.94 2.38 -6.87
N ASN A 142 8.26 2.37 -5.57
CA ASN A 142 7.32 2.82 -4.53
C ASN A 142 6.98 4.31 -4.76
N PRO A 143 5.69 4.66 -5.00
CA PRO A 143 5.29 6.04 -5.25
C PRO A 143 5.29 6.92 -4.00
N PHE A 144 5.51 6.34 -2.81
CA PHE A 144 5.41 7.02 -1.52
C PHE A 144 6.80 7.29 -0.92
N GLY A 145 7.31 8.51 -1.13
CA GLY A 145 8.53 9.00 -0.51
C GLY A 145 8.34 9.38 0.97
N GLN A 146 9.44 9.63 1.67
CA GLN A 146 9.42 10.19 3.03
C GLN A 146 10.02 11.61 2.98
N PRO A 147 9.29 12.65 3.45
CA PRO A 147 7.91 12.62 3.94
C PRO A 147 6.89 12.43 2.80
N TYR A 148 5.72 11.88 3.13
CA TYR A 148 4.57 11.79 2.23
C TYR A 148 3.44 12.69 2.72
N SER A 149 2.74 13.35 1.80
CA SER A 149 1.53 14.11 2.10
C SER A 149 0.56 14.07 0.93
N LEU A 150 -0.71 13.79 1.24
CA LEU A 150 -1.83 13.88 0.31
C LEU A 150 -2.84 14.89 0.87
N ALA A 151 -2.93 16.05 0.20
CA ALA A 151 -3.78 17.14 0.64
C ALA A 151 -5.27 16.74 0.76
N ALA A 152 -6.02 17.52 1.53
CA ALA A 152 -7.47 17.37 1.63
C ALA A 152 -8.16 17.39 0.25
N GLY A 153 -9.02 16.41 -0.02
CA GLY A 153 -9.71 16.23 -1.29
C GLY A 153 -8.82 15.85 -2.48
N ALA A 154 -7.51 15.69 -2.28
CA ALA A 154 -6.58 15.38 -3.34
C ALA A 154 -6.54 13.89 -3.67
N HIS A 155 -5.96 13.57 -4.84
CA HIS A 155 -5.68 12.20 -5.25
C HIS A 155 -4.28 12.09 -5.86
N GLN A 156 -3.75 10.88 -5.84
CA GLN A 156 -2.52 10.51 -6.53
C GLN A 156 -2.77 9.25 -7.36
N ASP A 157 -2.48 9.37 -8.65
CA ASP A 157 -2.47 8.25 -9.59
C ASP A 157 -1.04 7.73 -9.71
N TYR A 158 -0.87 6.40 -9.73
CA TYR A 158 0.46 5.79 -9.85
C TYR A 158 0.39 4.43 -10.54
N LEU A 159 1.51 4.05 -11.17
CA LEU A 159 1.72 2.69 -11.66
C LEU A 159 1.97 1.79 -10.45
N PHE A 160 1.09 0.81 -10.22
CA PHE A 160 1.23 -0.17 -9.15
C PHE A 160 2.25 -1.25 -9.54
N GLY A 161 2.18 -1.70 -10.79
CA GLY A 161 3.10 -2.67 -11.36
C GLY A 161 2.58 -3.21 -12.68
N THR A 162 3.28 -4.21 -13.20
CA THR A 162 3.02 -4.76 -14.53
C THR A 162 2.97 -6.28 -14.47
N PHE A 163 1.93 -6.87 -15.06
CA PHE A 163 1.91 -8.30 -15.40
C PHE A 163 2.55 -8.51 -16.76
N LYS A 164 3.56 -9.39 -16.82
CA LYS A 164 4.24 -9.78 -18.07
C LYS A 164 4.02 -11.26 -18.34
N PRO A 165 3.62 -11.67 -19.56
CA PRO A 165 3.50 -13.08 -19.92
C PRO A 165 4.77 -13.86 -19.57
N THR A 166 4.64 -14.98 -18.88
CA THR A 166 5.79 -15.78 -18.42
C THR A 166 6.43 -16.56 -19.56
N ALA A 167 5.62 -17.05 -20.52
CA ALA A 167 6.10 -17.76 -21.69
C ALA A 167 5.04 -17.75 -22.81
N GLY A 168 5.44 -17.32 -24.01
CA GLY A 168 4.60 -17.36 -25.21
C GLY A 168 3.27 -16.59 -25.09
N PRO A 169 2.36 -16.79 -26.06
CA PRO A 169 1.02 -16.21 -26.00
C PRO A 169 0.21 -16.79 -24.84
N VAL A 170 -0.38 -15.93 -24.03
CA VAL A 170 -1.32 -16.30 -22.96
C VAL A 170 -2.63 -16.81 -23.56
N ALA A 171 -3.22 -17.83 -22.94
CA ALA A 171 -4.50 -18.38 -23.36
C ALA A 171 -5.61 -17.31 -23.31
N ALA A 172 -6.55 -17.39 -24.26
CA ALA A 172 -7.71 -16.50 -24.23
C ALA A 172 -8.61 -16.79 -23.01
N GLY A 173 -9.16 -15.74 -22.42
CA GLY A 173 -10.02 -15.85 -21.24
C GLY A 173 -9.92 -14.65 -20.32
N ASP A 174 -10.69 -14.68 -19.23
CA ASP A 174 -10.70 -13.64 -18.22
C ASP A 174 -9.68 -13.93 -17.12
N TYR A 175 -8.82 -12.94 -16.89
CA TYR A 175 -7.83 -12.92 -15.82
C TYR A 175 -8.21 -11.86 -14.81
N PHE A 176 -8.18 -12.21 -13.52
CA PHE A 176 -8.61 -11.34 -12.44
C PHE A 176 -7.64 -11.34 -11.27
N PHE A 177 -7.63 -10.22 -10.57
CA PHE A 177 -6.82 -9.92 -9.41
C PHE A 177 -7.66 -9.05 -8.45
N TYR A 178 -7.82 -9.47 -7.19
CA TYR A 178 -8.88 -8.95 -6.31
C TYR A 178 -8.48 -7.73 -5.49
N ARG A 179 -7.35 -7.81 -4.78
CA ARG A 179 -7.06 -6.89 -3.66
C ARG A 179 -5.68 -6.27 -3.76
N SER A 180 -5.63 -4.96 -4.02
CA SER A 180 -4.46 -4.11 -3.76
C SER A 180 -4.66 -3.34 -2.45
N VAL A 181 -3.56 -3.08 -1.75
CA VAL A 181 -3.56 -2.35 -0.49
C VAL A 181 -2.54 -1.22 -0.50
N LEU A 182 -2.91 -0.11 0.14
CA LEU A 182 -1.94 0.82 0.71
C LEU A 182 -1.42 0.20 1.99
N TRP A 183 -0.13 -0.06 2.06
CA TRP A 183 0.51 -0.80 3.13
C TRP A 183 1.29 0.18 3.99
N LEU A 184 0.96 0.29 5.27
CA LEU A 184 1.75 1.08 6.22
C LEU A 184 2.49 0.12 7.16
N ASN A 185 3.81 0.13 7.06
CA ASN A 185 4.68 -0.53 8.02
C ASN A 185 4.88 0.41 9.21
N VAL A 186 4.64 -0.13 10.40
CA VAL A 186 4.79 0.55 11.69
C VAL A 186 5.89 -0.16 12.45
N TYR A 187 6.93 0.57 12.84
CA TYR A 187 8.03 0.06 13.64
C TYR A 187 8.10 0.79 14.97
N GLY A 188 8.66 0.12 15.96
CA GLY A 188 8.77 0.65 17.31
C GLY A 188 9.41 -0.35 18.25
N GLU A 189 9.23 -0.13 19.54
CA GLU A 189 9.76 -0.99 20.58
C GLU A 189 8.74 -1.25 21.68
N SER A 190 8.87 -2.42 22.28
CA SER A 190 8.21 -2.83 23.52
C SER A 190 8.83 -2.10 24.73
N ALA A 191 8.15 -2.16 25.89
CA ALA A 191 8.65 -1.56 27.14
C ALA A 191 10.00 -2.13 27.60
N ASP A 192 10.37 -3.33 27.16
CA ASP A 192 11.67 -3.96 27.44
C ASP A 192 12.75 -3.67 26.39
N GLY A 193 12.44 -2.85 25.37
CA GLY A 193 13.35 -2.52 24.26
C GLY A 193 13.34 -3.52 23.10
N THR A 194 12.48 -4.54 23.13
CA THR A 194 12.33 -5.48 22.00
C THR A 194 11.77 -4.73 20.79
N SER A 195 12.45 -4.83 19.64
CA SER A 195 11.97 -4.24 18.39
C SER A 195 10.69 -4.91 17.90
N LEU A 196 9.71 -4.11 17.53
CA LEU A 196 8.40 -4.54 17.07
C LEU A 196 8.15 -4.02 15.65
N SER A 197 7.37 -4.79 14.90
CA SER A 197 6.86 -4.41 13.59
C SER A 197 5.39 -4.74 13.48
N SER A 198 4.63 -3.88 12.84
CA SER A 198 3.21 -4.10 12.57
C SER A 198 2.85 -3.57 11.20
N VAL A 199 1.77 -4.09 10.66
CA VAL A 199 1.26 -3.71 9.36
C VAL A 199 -0.21 -3.35 9.50
N VAL A 200 -0.55 -2.21 8.95
CA VAL A 200 -1.93 -1.75 8.82
C VAL A 200 -2.20 -1.38 7.37
N PHE A 201 -3.48 -1.42 6.97
CA PHE A 201 -3.91 -1.16 5.61
C PHE A 201 -4.85 0.04 5.60
N PRO A 202 -4.33 1.28 5.52
CA PRO A 202 -5.18 2.48 5.56
C PRO A 202 -6.21 2.52 4.44
N ALA A 203 -5.91 1.94 3.27
CA ALA A 203 -6.85 1.81 2.16
C ALA A 203 -6.66 0.49 1.40
N THR A 204 -7.75 -0.04 0.86
CA THR A 204 -7.77 -1.28 0.07
C THR A 204 -8.76 -1.17 -1.08
N THR A 205 -8.48 -1.83 -2.22
CA THR A 205 -9.44 -1.89 -3.34
C THR A 205 -10.57 -2.87 -3.07
N CYS A 206 -10.33 -3.90 -2.26
CA CYS A 206 -11.29 -4.92 -1.90
C CYS A 206 -11.06 -5.41 -0.46
N ASN A 207 -12.11 -5.78 0.27
CA ASN A 207 -12.00 -6.25 1.66
C ASN A 207 -11.47 -7.69 1.79
N GLY A 208 -11.27 -8.41 0.69
CA GLY A 208 -10.73 -9.75 0.71
C GLY A 208 -10.36 -10.25 -0.69
N ASP A 209 -9.99 -11.53 -0.75
CA ASP A 209 -9.38 -12.17 -1.92
C ASP A 209 -10.39 -12.97 -2.76
N SER A 210 -11.61 -12.45 -2.89
CA SER A 210 -12.67 -13.13 -3.66
C SER A 210 -13.68 -12.13 -4.25
N PRO A 211 -14.43 -12.50 -5.31
CA PRO A 211 -15.46 -11.63 -5.87
C PRO A 211 -16.52 -11.25 -4.82
N ALA A 212 -16.91 -12.21 -3.97
CA ALA A 212 -17.90 -12.01 -2.92
C ALA A 212 -17.41 -11.07 -1.81
N ALA A 213 -16.09 -10.92 -1.63
CA ALA A 213 -15.51 -9.98 -0.68
C ALA A 213 -15.46 -8.55 -1.23
N CYS A 214 -15.65 -8.34 -2.53
CA CYS A 214 -15.61 -7.04 -3.19
C CYS A 214 -17.02 -6.42 -3.35
N GLN A 215 -17.96 -6.66 -2.45
CA GLN A 215 -19.38 -6.25 -2.57
C GLN A 215 -19.59 -4.76 -2.91
N GLY A 216 -19.68 -4.42 -4.20
CA GLY A 216 -19.79 -3.04 -4.69
C GLY A 216 -18.45 -2.32 -4.94
N GLN A 217 -17.32 -2.98 -4.64
CA GLN A 217 -15.97 -2.53 -4.98
C GLN A 217 -15.51 -3.19 -6.28
N SER A 218 -14.63 -2.51 -7.03
CA SER A 218 -14.09 -3.06 -8.27
C SER A 218 -12.81 -3.85 -8.01
N TYR A 219 -12.75 -5.07 -8.54
CA TYR A 219 -11.50 -5.80 -8.72
C TYR A 219 -10.92 -5.56 -10.11
N PHE A 220 -9.67 -5.97 -10.32
CA PHE A 220 -8.99 -5.84 -11.60
C PHE A 220 -9.24 -7.08 -12.47
N MET A 221 -9.60 -6.87 -13.72
CA MET A 221 -9.87 -7.91 -14.70
C MET A 221 -9.33 -7.52 -16.08
N ARG A 222 -8.78 -8.49 -16.81
CA ARG A 222 -8.46 -8.36 -18.23
C ARG A 222 -8.94 -9.58 -18.99
N THR A 223 -9.62 -9.33 -20.10
CA THR A 223 -9.98 -10.37 -21.07
C THR A 223 -8.87 -10.47 -22.10
N VAL A 224 -8.16 -11.59 -22.13
CA VAL A 224 -7.17 -11.89 -23.17
C VAL A 224 -7.91 -12.40 -24.40
N THR A 225 -7.73 -11.73 -25.53
CA THR A 225 -8.26 -12.21 -26.81
C THR A 225 -7.31 -13.18 -27.47
N ALA A 226 -7.88 -14.22 -28.10
CA ALA A 226 -7.11 -15.15 -28.92
C ALA A 226 -6.35 -14.40 -30.01
N VAL A 227 -5.10 -14.80 -30.25
CA VAL A 227 -4.37 -14.38 -31.45
C VAL A 227 -5.13 -14.96 -32.64
N PRO A 228 -5.70 -14.16 -33.55
CA PRO A 228 -6.21 -14.70 -34.79
C PRO A 228 -5.03 -15.40 -35.47
N GLU A 229 -5.16 -16.68 -35.81
CA GLU A 229 -4.15 -17.40 -36.58
C GLU A 229 -4.51 -17.45 -38.09
N PRO A 230 -4.71 -16.32 -38.80
CA PRO A 230 -5.12 -16.40 -40.20
C PRO A 230 -4.03 -17.05 -41.07
N ALA A 231 -2.76 -16.93 -40.69
CA ALA A 231 -1.63 -17.47 -41.44
C ALA A 231 -1.50 -19.00 -41.29
N SER A 232 -1.77 -19.58 -40.13
CA SER A 232 -1.66 -21.03 -39.91
C SER A 232 -2.67 -21.78 -40.76
N TYR A 233 -3.93 -21.32 -40.77
CA TYR A 233 -4.97 -21.90 -41.61
C TYR A 233 -4.72 -21.65 -43.09
N ALA A 234 -4.26 -20.44 -43.47
CA ALA A 234 -3.90 -20.15 -44.86
C ALA A 234 -2.74 -21.01 -45.36
N LEU A 235 -1.70 -21.22 -44.56
CA LEU A 235 -0.55 -22.06 -44.92
C LEU A 235 -0.91 -23.54 -44.93
N PHE A 236 -1.76 -23.99 -44.01
CA PHE A 236 -2.29 -25.35 -44.02
C PHE A 236 -3.13 -25.61 -45.29
N LEU A 237 -4.03 -24.69 -45.64
CA LEU A 237 -4.84 -24.78 -46.86
C LEU A 237 -4.00 -24.67 -48.13
N ALA A 238 -3.00 -23.76 -48.16
CA ALA A 238 -2.07 -23.65 -49.27
C ALA A 238 -1.22 -24.92 -49.43
N GLY A 239 -0.76 -25.50 -48.31
CA GLY A 239 -0.06 -26.78 -48.29
C GLY A 239 -0.92 -27.92 -48.86
N LEU A 240 -2.16 -28.06 -48.37
CA LEU A 240 -3.11 -29.04 -48.90
C LEU A 240 -3.40 -28.84 -50.40
N GLY A 241 -3.55 -27.59 -50.84
CA GLY A 241 -3.72 -27.24 -52.25
C GLY A 241 -2.54 -27.68 -53.12
N LEU A 242 -1.31 -27.45 -52.63
CA LEU A 242 -0.09 -27.85 -53.34
C LEU A 242 0.04 -29.38 -53.45
N PHE A 243 -0.26 -30.11 -52.37
CA PHE A 243 -0.28 -31.58 -52.38
C PHE A 243 -1.33 -32.14 -53.35
N GLY A 244 -2.52 -31.55 -53.41
CA GLY A 244 -3.55 -31.92 -54.37
C GLY A 244 -3.10 -31.75 -55.83
N LEU A 245 -2.42 -30.64 -56.15
CA LEU A 245 -1.87 -30.39 -57.49
C LEU A 245 -0.78 -31.40 -57.87
N LEU A 246 0.13 -31.74 -56.94
CA LEU A 246 1.18 -32.73 -57.17
C LEU A 246 0.60 -34.13 -57.40
N GLN A 247 -0.43 -34.53 -56.65
CA GLN A 247 -1.07 -35.83 -56.82
C GLN A 247 -1.83 -35.95 -58.16
N ARG A 248 -2.44 -34.86 -58.64
CA ARG A 248 -3.06 -34.82 -59.96
C ARG A 248 -2.05 -35.02 -61.09
N ARG A 249 -0.85 -34.43 -60.99
CA ARG A 249 0.21 -34.59 -62.00
C ARG A 249 0.83 -35.99 -62.05
N ARG A 250 0.68 -36.80 -61.00
CA ARG A 250 1.15 -38.20 -60.98
C ARG A 250 0.16 -39.20 -61.61
N ARG A 251 -1.09 -38.80 -61.82
CA ARG A 251 -2.15 -39.64 -62.39
C ARG A 251 -2.46 -39.35 -63.86
N ALA A 252 -1.97 -38.23 -64.38
CA ALA A 252 -2.02 -37.86 -65.80
C ALA A 252 -0.69 -38.26 -66.46
#